data_AF-A0A2E5R7B6-F1
#
_entry.id   AF-A0A2E5R7B6-F1
#
_cell.length_a   1.000
_cell.length_b   1.000
_cell.length_c   1.000
_cell.angle_alpha   90.00
_cell.angle_beta   90.00
_cell.angle_gamma   90.00
#
_symmetry.space_group_name_H-M   'P 1'
#
loop_
_entity.id
_entity.type
_entity.pdbx_description
1 polymer ?
#
loop_
_entity_poly.entity_id
_entity_poly.type
_entity_poly.pdbx_seq_one_letter_code
_entity_poly.pdbx_strand_id
1 'polypeptide(L)'
;MISKSPFSPNNTLKIVKIKGINIYTSNVGFKKRNDDLLIVLFKNLATVSGVLTKSSIPAAPVKWCRKILNYGKCKVLIVNSGVANAYTGAKGDKSVAKVVSCAAKNLNVRLKKFIFLQLE
;
A
#
# COMPACT_ATOMS: atom_id res chain seq x y z
N MET A 1 -11.37 -0.02 -27.55
CA MET A 1 -11.81 -0.28 -26.17
C MET A 1 -11.12 -1.55 -25.70
N ILE A 2 -10.49 -1.58 -24.52
CA ILE A 2 -9.87 -2.81 -24.02
C ILE A 2 -11.01 -3.70 -23.51
N SER A 3 -11.12 -4.93 -24.01
CA SER A 3 -12.13 -5.88 -23.57
C SER A 3 -11.94 -6.20 -22.08
N LYS A 4 -13.06 -6.35 -21.36
CA LYS A 4 -13.05 -6.71 -19.94
C LYS A 4 -12.31 -8.04 -19.78
N SER A 5 -11.37 -8.11 -18.82
CA SER A 5 -10.60 -9.33 -18.57
C SER A 5 -11.52 -10.54 -18.35
N PRO A 6 -11.20 -11.73 -18.91
CA PRO A 6 -11.98 -12.95 -18.68
C PRO A 6 -11.98 -13.39 -17.21
N PHE A 7 -11.04 -12.90 -16.41
CA PHE A 7 -10.96 -13.15 -14.96
C PHE A 7 -11.62 -12.05 -14.12
N SER A 8 -12.23 -11.04 -14.76
CA SER A 8 -12.91 -9.99 -14.01
C SER A 8 -14.16 -10.59 -13.35
N PRO A 9 -14.28 -10.54 -12.02
CA PRO A 9 -15.44 -11.09 -11.33
C PRO A 9 -16.73 -10.42 -11.84
N ASN A 10 -17.78 -11.23 -12.02
CA ASN A 10 -19.08 -10.75 -12.50
C ASN A 10 -19.75 -9.80 -11.52
N ASN A 11 -19.48 -9.97 -10.22
CA ASN A 11 -19.96 -9.10 -9.16
C ASN A 11 -18.77 -8.48 -8.42
N THR A 12 -18.54 -7.19 -8.62
CA THR A 12 -17.67 -6.40 -7.75
C THR A 12 -18.44 -6.05 -6.48
N LEU A 13 -17.99 -6.59 -5.35
CA LEU A 13 -18.53 -6.23 -4.04
C LEU A 13 -18.38 -4.71 -3.84
N LYS A 14 -19.49 -4.02 -3.55
CA LYS A 14 -19.42 -2.62 -3.13
C LYS A 14 -18.74 -2.57 -1.77
N ILE A 15 -17.66 -1.79 -1.68
CA ILE A 15 -16.94 -1.57 -0.43
C ILE A 15 -17.91 -0.87 0.54
N VAL A 16 -18.28 -1.56 1.61
CA VAL A 16 -19.12 -1.00 2.66
C VAL A 16 -18.29 -0.01 3.48
N LYS A 17 -18.89 1.11 3.88
CA LYS A 17 -18.23 2.10 4.72
C LYS A 17 -17.97 1.50 6.11
N ILE A 18 -16.71 1.23 6.43
CA ILE A 18 -16.31 0.73 7.74
C ILE A 18 -16.09 1.92 8.67
N LYS A 19 -16.72 1.89 9.85
CA LYS A 19 -16.59 2.97 10.85
C LYS A 19 -15.13 3.10 11.28
N GLY A 20 -14.62 4.33 11.26
CA GLY A 20 -13.25 4.64 11.70
C GLY A 20 -12.18 4.38 10.63
N ILE A 21 -12.56 4.07 9.40
CA ILE A 21 -11.66 3.94 8.25
C ILE A 21 -12.03 4.99 7.21
N ASN A 22 -11.04 5.79 6.80
CA ASN A 22 -11.17 6.69 5.65
C ASN A 22 -10.31 6.15 4.51
N ILE A 23 -10.89 6.05 3.32
CA ILE A 23 -10.22 5.51 2.13
C ILE A 23 -10.13 6.63 1.09
N TYR A 24 -8.95 6.81 0.51
CA TYR A 24 -8.67 7.77 -0.54
C TYR A 24 -8.00 7.05 -1.70
N THR A 25 -8.43 7.34 -2.92
CA THR A 25 -7.80 6.84 -4.14
C THR A 25 -7.45 8.00 -5.06
N SER A 26 -6.40 7.83 -5.86
CA SER A 26 -5.99 8.83 -6.84
C SER A 26 -5.18 8.18 -7.96
N ASN A 27 -5.19 8.80 -9.12
CA ASN A 27 -4.24 8.53 -10.20
C ASN A 27 -3.04 9.48 -10.04
N VAL A 28 -1.87 8.92 -9.73
CA VAL A 28 -0.58 9.63 -9.62
C VAL A 28 0.35 9.39 -10.81
N GLY A 29 -0.14 8.71 -11.85
CA GLY A 29 0.55 8.56 -13.13
C GLY A 29 1.40 7.29 -13.28
N PHE A 30 1.33 6.34 -12.36
CA PHE A 30 1.89 4.99 -12.57
C PHE A 30 1.08 4.21 -13.61
N LYS A 31 -0.24 4.40 -13.65
CA LYS A 31 -1.11 3.83 -14.69
C LYS A 31 -1.61 4.93 -15.62
N LYS A 32 -1.65 4.62 -16.92
CA LYS A 32 -2.18 5.53 -17.96
C LYS A 32 -3.67 5.86 -17.77
N ARG A 33 -4.42 4.93 -17.18
CA ARG A 33 -5.86 5.01 -16.91
C ARG A 33 -6.14 4.31 -15.58
N ASN A 34 -7.11 4.81 -14.82
CA ASN A 34 -7.54 4.35 -13.48
C ASN A 34 -6.65 4.79 -12.32
N ASP A 35 -7.23 4.86 -11.12
CA ASP A 35 -6.49 5.13 -9.88
C ASP A 35 -5.42 4.07 -9.64
N ASP A 36 -4.26 4.51 -9.18
CA ASP A 36 -3.07 3.71 -8.98
C ASP A 36 -2.43 3.91 -7.60
N LEU A 37 -2.97 4.82 -6.79
CA LEU A 37 -2.63 5.03 -5.40
C LEU A 37 -3.88 4.90 -4.53
N LEU A 38 -3.74 4.17 -3.43
CA LEU A 38 -4.72 3.97 -2.38
C LEU A 38 -4.08 4.36 -1.03
N ILE A 39 -4.79 5.17 -0.26
CA ILE A 39 -4.43 5.52 1.12
C ILE A 39 -5.62 5.19 2.01
N VAL A 40 -5.36 4.38 3.04
CA VAL A 40 -6.33 4.03 4.07
C VAL A 40 -5.85 4.62 5.39
N LEU A 41 -6.64 5.53 5.95
CA LEU A 41 -6.40 6.14 7.26
C LEU A 41 -7.31 5.51 8.30
N PHE A 42 -6.70 4.99 9.37
CA PHE A 42 -7.43 4.53 10.54
C PHE A 42 -7.56 5.70 11.53
N LYS A 43 -8.79 6.01 11.95
CA LYS A 43 -9.08 7.08 12.93
C LYS A 43 -8.32 6.83 14.23
N ASN A 44 -8.36 5.57 14.69
CA ASN A 44 -7.63 5.07 15.85
C ASN A 44 -6.45 4.20 15.40
N LEU A 45 -5.52 3.92 16.31
CA LEU A 45 -4.43 2.99 16.04
C LEU A 45 -4.99 1.58 15.88
N ALA A 46 -4.87 1.00 14.69
CA ALA A 46 -5.38 -0.32 14.37
C ALA A 46 -4.34 -1.39 14.68
N THR A 47 -4.78 -2.51 15.25
CA THR A 47 -3.98 -3.74 15.33
C THR A 47 -3.85 -4.29 13.92
N VAL A 48 -2.63 -4.71 13.55
CA VAL A 48 -2.37 -5.24 12.21
C VAL A 48 -1.61 -6.55 12.28
N SER A 49 -2.06 -7.49 11.46
CA SER A 49 -1.41 -8.73 11.13
C SER A 49 -1.40 -8.90 9.62
N GLY A 50 -0.42 -9.62 9.11
CA GLY A 50 -0.28 -9.85 7.68
C GLY A 50 0.73 -10.94 7.40
N VAL A 51 0.48 -11.70 6.35
CA VAL A 51 1.43 -12.67 5.81
C VAL A 51 2.16 -12.05 4.63
N LEU A 52 3.46 -12.36 4.53
CA LEU A 52 4.32 -11.87 3.45
C LEU A 52 4.79 -13.06 2.62
N THR A 53 5.16 -12.80 1.38
CA THR A 53 5.76 -13.84 0.51
C THR A 53 7.01 -14.45 1.15
N LYS A 54 7.17 -15.77 0.94
CA LYS A 54 8.36 -16.56 1.32
C LYS A 54 9.45 -16.56 0.22
N SER A 55 9.26 -15.79 -0.85
CA SER A 55 10.27 -15.67 -1.92
C SER A 55 11.63 -15.27 -1.36
N SER A 56 12.69 -15.87 -1.91
CA SER A 56 14.09 -15.54 -1.60
C SER A 56 14.44 -14.11 -2.01
N ILE A 57 13.71 -13.53 -2.97
CA ILE A 57 13.96 -12.19 -3.51
C ILE A 57 12.72 -11.31 -3.29
N PRO A 58 12.45 -10.86 -2.05
CA PRO A 58 11.31 -10.00 -1.77
C PRO A 58 11.53 -8.58 -2.29
N ALA A 59 10.47 -7.97 -2.83
CA ALA A 59 10.47 -6.57 -3.22
C ALA A 59 10.75 -5.64 -2.02
N ALA A 60 11.29 -4.46 -2.28
CA ALA A 60 11.54 -3.43 -1.26
C ALA A 60 10.35 -3.16 -0.31
N PRO A 61 9.10 -3.02 -0.79
CA PRO A 61 7.92 -2.82 0.08
C PRO A 61 7.64 -4.01 1.01
N VAL A 62 7.90 -5.25 0.57
CA VAL A 62 7.76 -6.44 1.42
C VAL A 62 8.75 -6.39 2.59
N LYS A 63 9.98 -5.95 2.34
CA LYS A 63 11.00 -5.76 3.39
C LYS A 63 10.56 -4.68 4.39
N TRP A 64 9.95 -3.60 3.91
CA TRP A 64 9.38 -2.55 4.77
C TRP A 64 8.24 -3.10 5.65
N CYS A 65 7.26 -3.77 5.05
CA CYS A 65 6.15 -4.36 5.80
C CYS A 65 6.62 -5.34 6.86
N ARG A 66 7.65 -6.15 6.59
CA ARG A 66 8.21 -7.08 7.58
C ARG A 66 8.69 -6.36 8.85
N LYS A 67 9.34 -5.20 8.69
CA LYS A 67 9.79 -4.37 9.84
C LYS A 67 8.62 -3.78 10.61
N ILE A 68 7.56 -3.36 9.91
CA ILE A 68 6.41 -2.70 10.53
C ILE A 68 5.46 -3.68 11.22
N LEU A 69 5.23 -4.85 10.62
CA LEU A 69 4.37 -5.89 11.17
C LEU A 69 4.86 -6.38 12.54
N ASN A 70 6.17 -6.34 12.80
CA ASN A 70 6.73 -6.64 14.13
C ASN A 70 6.25 -5.68 15.24
N TYR A 71 5.77 -4.47 14.91
CA TYR A 71 5.18 -3.55 15.89
C TYR A 71 3.70 -3.82 16.15
N GLY A 72 3.03 -4.59 15.29
CA GLY A 72 1.62 -5.01 15.45
C GLY A 72 0.58 -3.90 15.40
N LYS A 73 0.96 -2.65 15.11
CA LYS A 73 0.05 -1.49 15.08
C LYS A 73 0.29 -0.58 13.88
N CYS A 74 -0.79 -0.12 13.24
CA CYS A 74 -0.77 0.73 12.07
C CYS A 74 -1.83 1.85 12.16
N LYS A 75 -1.53 3.02 11.59
CA LYS A 75 -2.48 4.14 11.47
C LYS A 75 -2.75 4.49 10.01
N VAL A 76 -1.83 4.15 9.10
CA VAL A 76 -1.94 4.47 7.68
C VAL A 76 -1.45 3.29 6.85
N LEU A 77 -2.28 2.84 5.93
CA LEU A 77 -1.91 1.89 4.88
C LEU A 77 -1.85 2.64 3.55
N ILE A 78 -0.72 2.53 2.86
CA ILE A 78 -0.54 3.08 1.51
C ILE A 78 -0.30 1.90 0.58
N VAL A 79 -1.01 1.89 -0.54
CA VAL A 79 -0.86 0.89 -1.59
C VAL A 79 -0.74 1.61 -2.92
N ASN A 80 0.28 1.33 -3.71
CA ASN A 80 0.26 1.72 -5.13
C ASN A 80 0.16 0.49 -6.04
N SER A 81 -0.16 0.74 -7.30
CA SER A 81 -0.22 -0.28 -8.34
C SER A 81 0.43 0.19 -9.64
N GLY A 82 0.80 -0.74 -10.53
CA GLY A 82 1.39 -0.44 -11.84
C GLY A 82 2.92 -0.46 -11.89
N VAL A 83 3.59 -0.41 -10.75
CA VAL A 83 5.05 -0.66 -10.63
C VAL A 83 5.23 -1.52 -9.39
N ALA A 84 5.96 -2.63 -9.44
CA ALA A 84 6.14 -3.53 -8.29
C ALA A 84 7.21 -3.06 -7.28
N ASN A 85 8.18 -2.27 -7.77
CA ASN A 85 9.42 -1.97 -7.05
C ASN A 85 10.15 -3.25 -6.57
N ALA A 86 10.08 -4.31 -7.39
CA ALA A 86 10.84 -5.54 -7.26
C ALA A 86 12.18 -5.40 -8.01
N TYR A 87 13.23 -6.08 -7.54
CA TYR A 87 14.57 -6.05 -8.14
C TYR A 87 15.22 -4.66 -8.30
N THR A 88 14.81 -3.67 -7.52
CA THR A 88 15.30 -2.28 -7.59
C THR A 88 16.46 -1.96 -6.62
N GLY A 89 16.86 -2.92 -5.79
CA GLY A 89 17.96 -2.80 -4.85
C GLY A 89 17.80 -1.62 -3.86
N ALA A 90 18.92 -0.98 -3.51
CA ALA A 90 18.94 0.12 -2.55
C ALA A 90 18.14 1.36 -3.00
N LYS A 91 17.96 1.56 -4.32
CA LYS A 91 17.11 2.64 -4.84
C LYS A 91 15.64 2.38 -4.47
N GLY A 92 15.18 1.14 -4.59
CA GLY A 92 13.83 0.75 -4.20
C GLY A 92 13.54 0.97 -2.72
N ASP A 93 14.48 0.56 -1.86
CA ASP A 93 14.37 0.75 -0.42
C ASP A 93 14.30 2.25 -0.05
N LYS A 94 15.12 3.09 -0.68
CA LYS A 94 15.07 4.55 -0.51
C LYS A 94 13.76 5.16 -1.00
N SER A 95 13.22 4.69 -2.13
CA SER A 95 11.94 5.17 -2.65
C SER A 95 10.80 4.88 -1.68
N VAL A 96 10.71 3.66 -1.14
CA VAL A 96 9.70 3.30 -0.12
C VAL A 96 9.84 4.20 1.11
N ALA A 97 11.07 4.35 1.64
CA ALA A 97 11.32 5.21 2.79
C ALA A 97 10.93 6.67 2.53
N LYS A 98 11.18 7.19 1.32
CA LYS A 98 10.82 8.56 0.93
C LYS A 98 9.31 8.76 0.88
N VAL A 99 8.57 7.82 0.29
CA VAL A 99 7.10 7.88 0.24
C VAL A 99 6.50 7.84 1.65
N VAL A 100 6.95 6.90 2.48
CA VAL A 100 6.46 6.80 3.86
C VAL A 100 6.83 8.04 4.68
N SER A 101 8.02 8.59 4.49
CA SER A 101 8.44 9.84 5.16
C SER A 101 7.61 11.05 4.72
N CYS A 102 7.31 11.16 3.43
CA CYS A 102 6.44 12.22 2.91
C CYS A 102 5.03 12.11 3.50
N ALA A 103 4.45 10.91 3.49
CA ALA A 103 3.13 10.66 4.06
C ALA A 103 3.09 10.90 5.57
N ALA A 104 4.13 10.48 6.30
CA ALA A 104 4.27 10.72 7.74
C ALA A 104 4.26 12.21 8.09
N LYS A 105 4.96 13.03 7.31
CA LYS A 105 4.97 14.50 7.48
C LYS A 105 3.59 15.10 7.22
N ASN A 106 2.98 14.79 6.08
CA ASN A 106 1.69 15.38 5.70
C ASN A 106 0.52 14.96 6.61
N LEU A 107 0.57 13.73 7.14
CA LEU A 107 -0.48 13.19 8.01
C LEU A 107 -0.19 13.39 9.51
N ASN A 108 0.97 13.95 9.85
CA ASN A 108 1.47 14.08 11.22
C ASN A 108 1.42 12.75 12.00
N VAL A 109 1.95 11.68 11.41
CA VAL A 109 1.97 10.33 11.98
C VAL A 109 3.42 9.81 12.05
N ARG A 110 3.76 9.10 13.12
CA ARG A 110 5.09 8.48 13.28
C ARG A 110 5.33 7.41 12.21
N LEU A 111 6.53 7.36 11.64
CA LEU A 111 6.96 6.41 10.59
C LEU A 111 6.64 4.93 10.92
N LYS A 112 6.81 4.52 12.19
CA LYS A 112 6.56 3.15 12.66
C LYS A 112 5.09 2.71 12.58
N LYS A 113 4.18 3.61 12.21
CA LYS A 113 2.73 3.36 12.12
C LYS A 113 2.23 3.30 10.67
N PHE A 114 3.12 3.14 9.70
CA PHE A 114 2.81 3.07 8.26
C PHE A 114 3.07 1.70 7.68
N ILE A 115 2.06 1.11 7.07
CA ILE A 115 2.23 -0.03 6.17
C ILE A 115 2.25 0.50 4.75
N PHE A 116 3.26 0.10 3.99
CA PHE A 116 3.41 0.48 2.59
C PHE A 116 3.50 -0.78 1.75
N LEU A 117 2.47 -1.02 0.95
CA LEU A 117 2.39 -2.13 0.01
C LEU A 117 2.47 -1.60 -1.42
N GLN A 118 2.89 -2.47 -2.31
CA GLN A 118 2.99 -2.20 -3.73
C GLN A 118 2.47 -3.44 -4.43
N LEU A 119 1.47 -3.26 -5.28
CA LEU A 119 0.88 -4.32 -6.09
C LEU A 119 1.31 -4.12 -7.54
N GLU A 120 1.39 -5.21 -8.30
CA GLU A 120 1.58 -5.17 -9.75
C GLU A 120 0.28 -4.73 -10.45
#